data_AF-A0A1X7GRM2-F1
#
_entry.id   AF-A0A1X7GRM2-F1
#
_cell.length_a   1.000
_cell.length_b   1.000
_cell.length_c   1.000
_cell.angle_alpha   90.00
_cell.angle_beta   90.00
_cell.angle_gamma   90.00
#
_symmetry.space_group_name_H-M   'P 1'
#
loop_
_entity.id
_entity.type
_entity.pdbx_description
1 polymer ?
#
loop_
_entity_poly.entity_id
_entity_poly.type
_entity_poly.pdbx_seq_one_letter_code
_entity_poly.pdbx_strand_id
1 'polypeptide(L)'
;MDGLKNWMKESANILFDDSKNDLRALPRSVRLQILLVLSFIWTTVFSLYIFSYTTFAFGWAGLYIAHVGLIFAVYMTFKQFHRAEQSSASVFKTKNFDPFKIMAIFFVVVFMFVFSKGIEVLNSTNSYDIKYDGPDKSPAEKWLPFTKKKN
;
A
#
# COMPACT_ATOMS: atom_id res chain seq x y z
N MET A 1 27.34 24.31 -12.00
CA MET A 1 26.10 23.68 -11.46
C MET A 1 25.81 22.33 -12.09
N ASP A 2 26.45 22.00 -13.22
CA ASP A 2 26.20 20.76 -13.96
C ASP A 2 26.81 19.50 -13.32
N GLY A 3 27.91 19.64 -12.57
CA GLY A 3 28.50 18.51 -11.83
C GLY A 3 27.58 17.94 -10.75
N LEU A 4 26.93 18.80 -9.94
CA LEU A 4 25.95 18.37 -8.93
C LEU A 4 24.69 17.77 -9.58
N LYS A 5 24.22 18.39 -10.67
CA LYS A 5 23.06 17.91 -11.44
C LYS A 5 23.31 16.54 -12.08
N ASN A 6 24.49 16.34 -12.65
CA ASN A 6 24.90 15.05 -13.23
C ASN A 6 25.12 14.00 -12.13
N TRP A 7 25.73 14.37 -11.01
CA TRP A 7 25.89 13.48 -9.85
C TRP A 7 24.54 13.04 -9.26
N MET A 8 23.57 13.95 -9.12
CA MET A 8 22.21 13.60 -8.68
C MET A 8 21.49 12.70 -9.70
N LYS A 9 21.66 12.96 -11.00
CA LYS A 9 21.09 12.11 -12.06
C LYS A 9 21.68 10.71 -12.07
N GLU A 10 23.00 10.59 -11.94
CA GLU A 10 23.67 9.29 -11.88
C GLU A 10 23.28 8.55 -10.61
N SER A 11 23.23 9.22 -9.46
CA SER A 11 22.80 8.63 -8.19
C SER A 11 21.35 8.14 -8.26
N ALA A 12 20.45 8.92 -8.86
CA ALA A 12 19.05 8.53 -9.05
C ALA A 12 18.92 7.36 -10.04
N ASN A 13 19.64 7.38 -11.16
CA ASN A 13 19.65 6.26 -12.09
C ASN A 13 20.16 4.99 -11.41
N ILE A 14 21.27 5.03 -10.66
CA ILE A 14 21.77 3.85 -9.96
C ILE A 14 20.77 3.35 -8.91
N LEU A 15 20.09 4.24 -8.19
CA LEU A 15 19.19 3.87 -7.10
C LEU A 15 17.83 3.34 -7.58
N PHE A 16 17.33 3.80 -8.73
CA PHE A 16 16.01 3.44 -9.28
C PHE A 16 16.05 2.57 -10.55
N ASP A 17 17.23 2.31 -11.13
CA ASP A 17 17.41 1.36 -12.23
C ASP A 17 17.37 -0.07 -11.69
N ASP A 18 16.23 -0.74 -11.92
CA ASP A 18 15.95 -2.12 -11.51
C ASP A 18 16.94 -3.13 -12.10
N SER A 19 17.67 -2.77 -13.18
CA SER A 19 18.71 -3.62 -13.78
C SER A 19 20.06 -3.55 -13.04
N LYS A 20 20.30 -2.47 -12.27
CA LYS A 20 21.57 -2.22 -11.56
C LYS A 20 21.44 -2.30 -10.05
N ASN A 21 20.29 -1.93 -9.49
CA ASN A 21 20.02 -1.96 -8.06
C ASN A 21 18.87 -2.91 -7.74
N ASP A 22 19.18 -4.20 -7.75
CA ASP A 22 18.26 -5.24 -7.35
C ASP A 22 18.19 -5.30 -5.81
N LEU A 23 17.48 -4.35 -5.20
CA LEU A 23 17.12 -4.40 -3.77
C LEU A 23 16.30 -5.65 -3.41
N ARG A 24 15.84 -6.40 -4.41
CA ARG A 24 15.12 -7.66 -4.34
C ARG A 24 16.06 -8.88 -4.29
N ALA A 25 17.26 -8.78 -4.85
CA ALA A 25 18.34 -9.77 -4.73
C ALA A 25 18.94 -9.81 -3.32
N LEU A 26 18.74 -8.76 -2.53
CA LEU A 26 19.21 -8.73 -1.15
C LEU A 26 18.49 -9.79 -0.31
N PRO A 27 19.21 -10.49 0.60
CA PRO A 27 18.61 -11.44 1.53
C PRO A 27 17.42 -10.83 2.26
N ARG A 28 16.35 -11.61 2.48
CA ARG A 28 15.08 -11.12 3.07
C ARG A 28 15.27 -10.37 4.38
N SER A 29 16.29 -10.72 5.17
CA SER A 29 16.68 -10.03 6.41
C SER A 29 17.15 -8.60 6.16
N VAL A 30 18.02 -8.39 5.16
CA VAL A 30 18.56 -7.07 4.78
C VAL A 30 17.45 -6.17 4.23
N ARG A 31 16.54 -6.75 3.43
CA ARG A 31 15.37 -6.01 2.94
C ARG A 31 14.47 -5.52 4.07
N LEU A 32 14.19 -6.38 5.05
CA LEU A 32 13.42 -6.00 6.23
C LEU A 32 14.14 -4.93 7.05
N GLN A 33 15.46 -5.05 7.21
CA GLN A 33 16.27 -4.09 7.93
C GLN A 33 16.24 -2.70 7.27
N ILE A 34 16.38 -2.61 5.94
CA ILE A 34 16.30 -1.32 5.22
C ILE A 34 14.91 -0.69 5.39
N LEU A 35 13.85 -1.49 5.30
CA LEU A 35 12.48 -1.01 5.54
C LEU A 35 12.27 -0.52 6.99
N LEU A 36 12.84 -1.22 7.98
CA LEU A 36 12.80 -0.80 9.39
C LEU A 36 13.57 0.51 9.63
N VAL A 37 14.75 0.65 9.03
CA VAL A 37 15.56 1.89 9.11
C VAL A 37 14.82 3.06 8.48
N LEU A 38 14.24 2.85 7.30
CA LEU A 38 13.45 3.87 6.62
C LEU A 38 12.25 4.29 7.47
N SER A 39 11.51 3.31 8.03
CA SER A 39 10.39 3.57 8.94
C SER A 39 10.82 4.40 10.15
N PHE A 40 11.96 4.08 10.77
CA PHE A 40 12.47 4.79 11.94
C PHE A 40 12.84 6.25 11.64
N ILE A 41 13.50 6.50 10.51
CA ILE A 41 13.85 7.85 10.07
C ILE A 41 12.56 8.67 9.86
N TRP A 42 11.56 8.10 9.20
CA TRP A 42 10.29 8.79 8.94
C TRP A 42 9.48 9.05 10.21
N THR A 43 9.39 8.11 11.15
CA THR A 43 8.77 8.38 12.46
C THR A 43 9.45 9.56 13.17
N THR A 44 10.77 9.68 13.04
CA THR A 44 11.54 10.78 13.63
C THR A 44 11.26 12.11 12.94
N VAL A 45 11.33 12.17 11.60
CA VAL A 45 11.04 13.38 10.81
C VAL A 45 9.60 13.87 11.02
N PHE A 46 8.61 12.98 11.00
CA PHE A 46 7.22 13.35 11.23
C PHE A 46 6.94 13.77 12.67
N SER A 47 7.62 13.17 13.65
CA SER A 47 7.49 13.60 15.05
C SER A 47 8.05 15.00 15.27
N LEU A 48 9.17 15.35 14.61
CA LEU A 48 9.73 16.71 14.62
C LEU A 48 8.82 17.72 13.91
N TYR A 49 8.05 17.28 12.90
CA TYR A 49 7.12 18.14 12.18
C TYR A 49 5.85 18.46 12.99
N ILE A 50 5.30 17.47 13.70
CA ILE A 50 4.00 17.59 14.39
C ILE A 50 4.14 18.07 15.84
N PHE A 51 5.20 17.66 16.56
CA PHE A 51 5.34 17.95 17.99
C PHE A 51 6.35 19.07 18.26
N SER A 52 6.07 19.87 19.30
CA SER A 52 7.02 20.86 19.82
C SER A 52 8.22 20.18 20.47
N TYR A 53 9.37 20.85 20.51
CA TYR A 53 10.61 20.33 21.10
C TYR A 53 10.45 19.80 22.55
N THR A 54 9.54 20.39 23.34
CA THR A 54 9.30 19.99 24.74
C THR A 54 8.47 18.71 24.88
N THR A 55 7.62 18.39 23.91
CA THR A 55 6.78 17.17 23.90
C THR A 55 7.23 16.14 22.88
N PHE A 56 8.29 16.44 22.11
CA PHE A 56 8.84 15.60 21.06
C PHE A 56 9.14 14.18 21.55
N ALA A 57 9.82 14.02 22.69
CA ALA A 57 10.21 12.70 23.18
C ALA A 57 9.01 11.79 23.47
N PHE A 58 7.96 12.33 24.10
CA PHE A 58 6.74 11.58 24.40
C PHE A 58 5.88 11.33 23.14
N GLY A 59 5.76 12.31 22.24
CA GLY A 59 5.05 12.17 20.98
C GLY A 59 5.72 11.16 20.04
N TRP A 60 7.05 11.21 19.94
CA TRP A 60 7.87 10.28 19.19
C TRP A 60 7.77 8.85 19.74
N ALA A 61 7.91 8.68 21.06
CA ALA A 61 7.79 7.37 21.68
C ALA A 61 6.39 6.77 21.47
N GLY A 62 5.33 7.59 21.60
CA GLY A 62 3.95 7.16 21.34
C GLY A 62 3.74 6.73 19.88
N LEU A 63 4.20 7.53 18.92
CA LEU A 63 4.08 7.20 17.49
C LEU A 63 4.91 5.97 17.12
N TYR A 64 6.10 5.81 17.68
CA TYR A 64 6.94 4.64 17.43
C TYR A 64 6.29 3.36 17.97
N ILE A 65 5.78 3.38 19.21
CA ILE A 65 5.06 2.24 19.79
C ILE A 65 3.81 1.92 18.97
N ALA A 66 3.06 2.93 18.52
CA ALA A 66 1.89 2.74 17.66
C ALA A 66 2.27 2.07 16.32
N HIS A 67 3.38 2.45 15.70
CA HIS A 67 3.88 1.82 14.47
C HIS A 67 4.24 0.33 14.70
N VAL A 68 4.97 0.02 15.76
CA VAL A 68 5.32 -1.37 16.10
C VAL A 68 4.06 -2.19 16.39
N GLY A 69 3.09 -1.61 17.10
CA GLY A 69 1.79 -2.22 17.36
C GLY A 69 1.02 -2.54 16.07
N LEU A 70 1.02 -1.63 15.09
CA LEU A 70 0.38 -1.84 13.79
C LEU A 70 1.04 -2.99 13.02
N ILE A 71 2.38 -3.04 12.96
CA ILE A 71 3.11 -4.14 12.32
C ILE A 71 2.75 -5.48 12.97
N PHE A 72 2.69 -5.53 14.30
CA PHE A 72 2.32 -6.73 15.02
C PHE A 72 0.87 -7.15 14.76
N ALA A 73 -0.09 -6.21 14.78
CA ALA A 73 -1.48 -6.47 14.49
C ALA A 73 -1.67 -7.05 13.08
N VAL A 74 -1.01 -6.44 12.09
CA VAL A 74 -1.01 -6.91 10.69
C VAL A 74 -0.40 -8.31 10.59
N TYR A 75 0.74 -8.58 11.24
CA TYR A 75 1.33 -9.91 11.26
C TYR A 75 0.39 -10.96 11.87
N MET A 76 -0.26 -10.64 12.98
CA MET A 76 -1.20 -11.54 13.65
C MET A 76 -2.44 -11.84 12.79
N THR A 77 -2.99 -10.84 12.09
CA THR A 77 -4.13 -11.06 11.18
C THR A 77 -3.72 -11.89 9.97
N PHE A 78 -2.57 -11.61 9.35
CA PHE A 78 -2.03 -12.44 8.27
C PHE A 78 -1.78 -13.89 8.71
N LYS A 79 -1.24 -14.10 9.91
CA LYS A 79 -1.03 -15.45 10.48
C LYS A 79 -2.36 -16.17 10.70
N GLN A 80 -3.38 -15.46 11.18
CA GLN A 80 -4.72 -16.03 11.37
C GLN A 80 -5.37 -16.38 10.03
N PHE A 81 -5.20 -15.57 8.98
CA PHE A 81 -5.69 -15.89 7.64
C PHE A 81 -5.00 -17.10 7.02
N HIS A 82 -3.66 -17.21 7.11
CA HIS A 82 -2.94 -18.39 6.64
C HIS A 82 -3.36 -19.65 7.40
N ARG A 83 -3.61 -19.55 8.72
CA ARG A 83 -4.09 -20.68 9.51
C ARG A 83 -5.52 -21.07 9.12
N ALA A 84 -6.38 -20.09 8.85
CA ALA A 84 -7.75 -20.31 8.41
C ALA A 84 -7.80 -20.93 7.00
N GLU A 85 -6.89 -20.55 6.10
CA GLU A 85 -6.73 -21.15 4.76
C GLU A 85 -6.31 -22.62 4.87
N GLN A 86 -5.33 -22.94 5.72
CA GLN A 86 -4.93 -24.33 5.96
C GLN A 86 -6.03 -25.16 6.62
N SER A 87 -6.90 -24.53 7.43
CA SER A 87 -8.01 -25.20 8.12
C SER A 87 -9.37 -25.02 7.42
N SER A 88 -9.44 -24.47 6.21
CA SER A 88 -10.72 -24.17 5.55
C SER A 88 -11.35 -25.45 5.00
N ALA A 89 -11.88 -26.29 5.88
CA ALA A 89 -12.91 -27.23 5.48
C ALA A 89 -14.16 -26.42 5.13
N SER A 90 -14.56 -26.45 3.86
CA SER A 90 -15.77 -25.75 3.42
C SER A 90 -16.98 -26.21 4.26
N VAL A 91 -17.89 -25.29 4.59
CA VAL A 91 -19.13 -25.62 5.32
C VAL A 91 -19.90 -26.74 4.60
N PHE A 92 -19.79 -26.81 3.27
CA PHE A 92 -20.34 -27.86 2.42
C PHE A 92 -19.68 -29.24 2.60
N LYS A 93 -18.40 -29.30 2.99
CA LYS A 93 -17.67 -30.55 3.27
C LYS A 93 -17.95 -31.08 4.69
N THR A 94 -18.13 -30.18 5.67
CA THR A 94 -18.36 -30.55 7.08
C THR A 94 -19.82 -30.79 7.44
N LYS A 95 -20.76 -30.45 6.54
CA LYS A 95 -22.22 -30.51 6.74
C LYS A 95 -22.69 -29.87 8.07
N ASN A 96 -21.95 -28.87 8.57
CA ASN A 96 -22.24 -28.19 9.83
C ASN A 96 -22.95 -26.86 9.56
N PHE A 97 -24.28 -26.92 9.45
CA PHE A 97 -25.17 -25.79 9.16
C PHE A 97 -25.60 -25.06 10.44
N ASP A 98 -24.64 -24.45 11.12
CA ASP A 98 -24.95 -23.53 12.22
C ASP A 98 -25.71 -22.30 11.67
N PRO A 99 -26.81 -21.85 12.31
CA PRO A 99 -27.53 -20.65 11.92
C PRO A 99 -26.63 -19.44 11.65
N PHE A 100 -25.56 -19.26 12.44
CA PHE A 100 -24.63 -18.14 12.23
C PHE A 100 -23.79 -18.27 10.95
N LYS A 101 -23.40 -19.49 10.57
CA LYS A 101 -22.61 -19.74 9.35
C LYS A 101 -23.45 -19.59 8.08
N ILE A 102 -24.71 -20.04 8.13
CA ILE A 102 -25.66 -19.86 7.03
C ILE A 102 -25.94 -18.36 6.83
N MET A 103 -26.18 -17.64 7.93
CA MET A 103 -26.42 -16.20 7.88
C MET A 103 -25.20 -15.45 7.33
N ALA A 104 -23.98 -15.84 7.72
CA ALA A 104 -22.75 -15.26 7.17
C ALA A 104 -22.61 -15.50 5.65
N ILE A 105 -22.90 -16.71 5.15
CA ILE A 105 -22.88 -17.01 3.71
C ILE A 105 -23.94 -16.17 2.97
N PHE A 106 -25.15 -16.06 3.51
CA PHE A 106 -26.19 -15.21 2.94
C PHE A 106 -25.74 -13.74 2.84
N PHE A 107 -25.19 -13.18 3.91
CA PHE A 107 -24.68 -11.81 3.90
C PHE A 107 -23.54 -11.63 2.89
N VAL A 108 -22.59 -12.57 2.78
CA VAL A 108 -21.51 -12.50 1.78
C VAL A 108 -22.07 -12.45 0.36
N VAL A 109 -23.08 -13.27 0.04
CA VAL A 109 -23.74 -13.26 -1.29
C VAL A 109 -24.46 -11.93 -1.53
N VAL A 110 -25.19 -11.42 -0.54
CA VAL A 110 -25.88 -10.12 -0.64
C VAL A 110 -24.89 -8.98 -0.84
N PHE A 111 -23.82 -8.93 -0.04
CA PHE A 111 -22.77 -7.91 -0.19
C PHE A 111 -22.10 -8.02 -1.56
N MET A 112 -21.73 -9.22 -2.02
CA MET A 112 -21.17 -9.42 -3.35
C MET A 112 -22.10 -8.91 -4.46
N PHE A 113 -23.41 -9.09 -4.32
CA PHE A 113 -24.41 -8.53 -5.24
C PHE A 113 -24.47 -7.00 -5.19
N VAL A 114 -24.58 -6.42 -3.99
CA VAL A 114 -24.62 -4.96 -3.80
C VAL A 114 -23.35 -4.29 -4.33
N PHE A 115 -22.18 -4.86 -4.06
CA PHE A 115 -20.91 -4.36 -4.58
C PHE A 115 -20.81 -4.54 -6.09
N SER A 116 -21.25 -5.68 -6.66
CA SER A 116 -21.27 -5.85 -8.12
C SER A 116 -22.17 -4.82 -8.79
N LYS A 117 -23.35 -4.53 -8.21
CA LYS A 117 -24.22 -3.44 -8.65
C LYS A 117 -23.61 -2.06 -8.44
N GLY A 118 -22.88 -1.85 -7.35
CA GLY A 118 -22.13 -0.63 -7.09
C GLY A 118 -21.05 -0.38 -8.14
N ILE A 119 -20.27 -1.41 -8.50
CA ILE A 119 -19.26 -1.35 -9.57
C ILE A 119 -19.92 -1.13 -10.93
N GLU A 120 -21.07 -1.76 -11.21
CA GLU A 120 -21.83 -1.54 -12.45
C GLU A 120 -22.28 -0.08 -12.59
N VAL A 121 -22.73 0.53 -11.50
CA VAL A 121 -23.09 1.97 -11.45
C VAL A 121 -21.86 2.87 -11.57
N LEU A 122 -20.74 2.54 -10.94
CA LEU A 122 -19.49 3.28 -11.12
C LEU A 122 -18.98 3.20 -12.57
N ASN A 123 -19.07 2.02 -13.19
CA ASN A 123 -18.62 1.83 -14.57
C ASN A 123 -19.57 2.44 -15.61
N SER A 124 -20.88 2.54 -15.33
CA SER A 124 -21.80 3.26 -16.21
C SER A 124 -21.66 4.79 -16.13
N THR A 125 -21.00 5.31 -15.08
CA THR A 125 -20.79 6.75 -14.83
C THR A 125 -19.33 7.21 -15.00
N ASN A 126 -18.42 6.32 -15.42
CA ASN A 126 -17.02 6.66 -15.66
C ASN A 126 -16.88 7.60 -16.88
N SER A 127 -16.84 8.91 -16.63
CA SER A 127 -16.67 9.95 -17.66
C SER A 127 -15.26 10.01 -18.27
N TYR A 128 -14.25 9.33 -17.72
CA TYR A 128 -12.87 9.44 -18.20
C TYR A 128 -12.10 8.11 -18.13
N ASP A 129 -11.61 7.65 -19.27
CA ASP A 129 -10.69 6.51 -19.41
C ASP A 129 -9.27 7.00 -19.10
N ILE A 130 -8.75 6.68 -17.90
CA ILE A 130 -7.40 7.08 -17.50
C ILE A 130 -6.39 6.10 -18.09
N LYS A 131 -6.07 6.26 -19.37
CA LYS A 131 -5.06 5.44 -20.04
C LYS A 131 -3.66 5.78 -19.52
N TYR A 132 -3.00 4.82 -18.89
CA TYR A 132 -1.62 4.97 -18.40
C TYR A 132 -0.63 4.80 -19.56
N ASP A 133 -0.03 5.91 -20.01
CA ASP A 133 0.85 5.97 -21.18
C ASP A 133 2.35 5.69 -20.91
N GLY A 134 2.66 5.04 -19.79
CA GLY A 134 4.04 4.63 -19.45
C GLY A 134 4.96 5.76 -18.93
N PRO A 135 6.23 5.43 -18.61
CA PRO A 135 7.23 6.35 -18.06
C PRO A 135 7.89 7.25 -19.11
N ASP A 136 7.66 6.99 -20.39
CA ASP A 136 8.40 7.61 -21.50
C ASP A 136 8.00 9.07 -21.79
N LYS A 137 6.89 9.55 -21.19
CA LYS A 137 6.39 10.92 -21.39
C LYS A 137 6.71 11.80 -20.19
N SER A 138 7.20 13.00 -20.45
CA SER A 138 7.44 14.00 -19.39
C SER A 138 6.13 14.45 -18.74
N PRO A 139 6.14 14.93 -17.47
CA PRO A 139 4.93 15.39 -16.81
C PRO A 139 4.15 16.41 -17.65
N ALA A 140 4.83 17.40 -18.25
CA ALA A 140 4.20 18.42 -19.07
C ALA A 140 3.45 17.85 -20.29
N GLU A 141 4.01 16.85 -20.97
CA GLU A 141 3.38 16.16 -22.11
C GLU A 141 2.17 15.32 -21.69
N LYS A 142 2.16 14.82 -20.46
CA LYS A 142 1.03 14.09 -19.89
C LYS A 142 -0.16 15.02 -19.58
N TRP A 143 0.11 16.27 -19.19
CA TRP A 143 -0.92 17.26 -18.84
C TRP A 143 -1.43 18.08 -20.03
N LEU A 144 -0.60 18.27 -21.08
CA LEU A 144 -0.93 18.96 -22.34
C LEU A 144 -2.27 18.56 -23.01
N PRO A 145 -2.64 17.27 -23.11
CA PRO A 145 -3.93 16.89 -23.70
C PRO A 145 -5.14 17.25 -22.81
N PHE A 146 -4.95 17.42 -21.50
CA PHE A 146 -6.02 17.82 -20.57
C PHE A 146 -6.22 19.34 -20.50
N THR A 147 -5.25 20.14 -20.96
CA THR A 147 -5.35 21.61 -20.99
C THR A 147 -6.04 22.15 -22.24
N LYS A 148 -6.17 21.35 -23.30
CA LYS A 148 -6.99 21.72 -24.46
C LYS A 148 -8.46 21.56 -24.10
N LYS A 149 -9.12 22.69 -23.85
CA LYS A 149 -10.58 22.78 -23.68
C LYS A 149 -11.23 22.14 -24.91
N LYS A 150 -12.03 21.10 -24.68
CA LYS A 150 -12.83 20.45 -25.72
C LYS A 150 -13.87 21.49 -26.17
N ASN A 151 -13.74 21.97 -27.42
CA ASN A 151 -14.77 22.79 -28.05
C ASN A 151 -16.06 21.99 -28.22
#